data_AF-F2EA03-F1
#
_entry.id   AF-F2EA03-F1
#
_cell.length_a   1.000
_cell.length_b   1.000
_cell.length_c   1.000
_cell.angle_alpha   90.00
_cell.angle_beta   90.00
_cell.angle_gamma   90.00
#
_symmetry.space_group_name_H-M   'P 1'
#
loop_
_entity.id
_entity.type
_entity.pdbx_description
1 polymer ?
#
loop_
_entity_poly.entity_id
_entity_poly.type
_entity_poly.pdbx_seq_one_letter_code
_entity_poly.pdbx_strand_id
1 'polypeptide(L)'
;MPLKIKIFVWQLLHDRMPSETEVLKRHGPGNGSCPLCHILETGTHILFSYVAAQALWCFVREALGPEWEAHDLAEFLQIRATQVGPLASTR
;
A
#
# COMPACT_ATOMS: atom_id res chain seq x y z
N MET A 1 -9.88 13.84 0.86
CA MET A 1 -9.60 12.40 0.67
C MET A 1 -10.79 11.59 1.17
N PRO A 2 -11.41 10.74 0.32
CA PRO A 2 -12.57 9.93 0.69
C PRO A 2 -12.31 9.01 1.89
N LEU A 3 -13.33 8.78 2.72
CA LEU A 3 -13.23 7.97 3.95
C LEU A 3 -12.78 6.53 3.66
N LYS A 4 -13.29 5.93 2.58
CA LYS A 4 -12.93 4.57 2.16
C LYS A 4 -11.43 4.42 1.92
N ILE A 5 -10.78 5.42 1.31
CA ILE A 5 -9.34 5.39 1.06
C ILE A 5 -8.56 5.55 2.38
N LYS A 6 -9.02 6.39 3.30
CA LYS A 6 -8.38 6.53 4.62
C LYS A 6 -8.43 5.22 5.41
N ILE A 7 -9.58 4.55 5.43
CA ILE A 7 -9.74 3.25 6.10
C ILE A 7 -8.82 2.20 5.47
N PHE A 8 -8.77 2.16 4.13
CA PHE A 8 -7.90 1.23 3.42
C PHE A 8 -6.42 1.45 3.75
N VAL A 9 -5.95 2.69 3.72
CA VAL A 9 -4.56 3.03 4.09
C VAL A 9 -4.28 2.66 5.54
N TRP A 10 -5.21 2.93 6.46
CA TRP A 10 -5.07 2.50 7.86
C TRP A 10 -4.99 0.98 7.98
N GLN A 11 -5.82 0.23 7.24
CA GLN A 11 -5.77 -1.23 7.26
C GLN A 11 -4.44 -1.77 6.75
N LEU A 12 -3.88 -1.15 5.72
CA LEU A 12 -2.58 -1.49 5.17
C LEU A 12 -1.44 -1.25 6.18
N LEU A 13 -1.45 -0.11 6.87
CA LEU A 13 -0.38 0.27 7.81
C LEU A 13 -0.38 -0.52 9.12
N HIS A 14 -1.52 -1.11 9.47
CA HIS A 14 -1.69 -1.84 10.73
C HIS A 14 -1.81 -3.36 10.53
N ASP A 15 -1.35 -3.89 9.40
CA ASP A 15 -1.41 -5.33 9.09
C ASP A 15 -2.83 -5.92 9.24
N ARG A 16 -3.82 -5.09 8.88
CA ARG A 16 -5.25 -5.49 8.90
C ARG A 16 -5.76 -5.88 7.52
N MET A 17 -4.94 -5.72 6.48
CA MET A 17 -5.23 -6.26 5.16
C MET A 17 -5.17 -7.81 5.23
N PRO A 18 -6.14 -8.52 4.65
CA PRO A 18 -6.15 -9.97 4.65
C PRO A 18 -5.17 -10.53 3.61
N SER A 19 -3.86 -10.41 3.86
CA SER A 19 -2.85 -11.17 3.10
C SER A 19 -2.67 -12.56 3.70
N GLU A 20 -2.19 -13.52 2.91
CA GLU A 20 -1.89 -14.88 3.36
C GLU A 20 -0.98 -14.89 4.61
N THR A 21 0.00 -13.98 4.71
CA THR A 21 0.80 -13.85 5.93
C THR A 21 -0.03 -13.43 7.15
N GLU A 22 -0.98 -12.51 6.99
CA GLU A 22 -1.85 -12.07 8.08
C GLU A 22 -2.92 -13.09 8.45
N VAL A 23 -3.39 -13.87 7.47
CA VAL A 23 -4.27 -15.03 7.71
C VAL A 23 -3.52 -16.09 8.51
N LEU A 24 -2.30 -16.43 8.10
CA LEU A 24 -1.47 -17.41 8.80
C LEU A 24 -1.12 -16.97 10.24
N LYS A 25 -0.75 -15.70 10.45
CA LYS A 25 -0.51 -15.12 11.79
C LYS A 25 -1.72 -15.25 12.73
N ARG A 26 -2.94 -15.34 12.17
CA ARG A 26 -4.19 -15.50 12.92
C ARG A 26 -4.66 -16.96 13.02
N HIS A 27 -3.78 -17.91 12.73
CA HIS A 27 -4.07 -19.35 12.70
C HIS A 27 -5.13 -19.72 11.65
N GLY A 28 -5.27 -18.91 10.61
CA GLY A 28 -6.10 -19.25 9.45
C GLY A 28 -5.43 -20.29 8.54
N PRO A 29 -6.19 -20.84 7.57
CA PRO A 29 -5.64 -21.75 6.57
C PRO A 29 -4.67 -21.00 5.65
N GLY A 30 -3.66 -21.69 5.14
CA GLY A 30 -2.70 -21.11 4.22
C GLY A 30 -1.26 -21.46 4.57
N ASN A 31 -0.34 -21.02 3.72
CA ASN A 31 1.11 -21.21 3.93
C ASN A 31 1.87 -19.88 3.86
N GLY A 32 1.17 -18.74 3.83
CA GLY A 32 1.79 -17.42 3.79
C GLY A 32 2.31 -17.02 2.41
N SER A 33 2.12 -17.85 1.38
CA SER A 33 2.64 -17.62 0.04
C SER A 33 1.53 -17.17 -0.91
N CYS A 34 1.87 -16.28 -1.84
CA CYS A 34 0.96 -15.77 -2.83
C CYS A 34 0.51 -16.90 -3.76
N PRO A 35 -0.80 -17.07 -4.02
CA PRO A 35 -1.29 -18.14 -4.88
C PRO A 35 -0.88 -17.96 -6.35
N LEU A 36 -0.40 -16.79 -6.73
CA LEU A 36 -0.09 -16.42 -8.11
C LEU A 36 1.41 -16.50 -8.43
N CYS A 37 2.28 -16.15 -7.49
CA CYS A 37 3.73 -16.15 -7.70
C CYS A 37 4.53 -17.01 -6.71
N HIS A 38 3.86 -17.59 -5.71
CA HIS A 38 4.45 -18.48 -4.69
C HIS A 38 5.57 -17.85 -3.84
N ILE A 39 5.66 -16.53 -3.78
CA ILE A 39 6.52 -15.77 -2.86
C ILE A 39 5.69 -15.35 -1.63
N LEU A 40 6.34 -15.00 -0.52
CA LEU A 40 5.70 -14.48 0.68
C LEU A 40 4.69 -13.34 0.35
N GLU A 41 3.42 -13.54 0.71
CA GLU A 41 2.36 -12.59 0.39
C GLU A 41 2.06 -11.66 1.57
N THR A 42 2.68 -10.50 1.53
CA THR A 42 2.40 -9.38 2.43
C THR A 42 1.43 -8.39 1.79
N GLY A 43 0.87 -7.45 2.57
CA GLY A 43 0.10 -6.33 2.02
C GLY A 43 0.92 -5.50 1.01
N THR A 44 2.23 -5.36 1.23
CA THR A 44 3.14 -4.71 0.27
C THR A 44 3.33 -5.52 -1.01
N HIS A 45 3.42 -6.85 -0.92
CA HIS A 45 3.48 -7.72 -2.09
C HIS A 45 2.23 -7.56 -2.97
N ILE A 46 1.04 -7.59 -2.35
CA ILE A 46 -0.25 -7.44 -3.03
C ILE A 46 -0.36 -6.07 -3.71
N LEU A 47 0.10 -5.01 -3.06
CA LEU A 47 -0.10 -3.64 -3.53
C LEU A 47 1.00 -3.07 -4.40
N PHE A 48 2.23 -3.59 -4.37
CA PHE A 48 3.36 -2.96 -5.07
C PHE A 48 4.22 -3.96 -5.84
N SER A 49 4.44 -5.16 -5.31
CA SER A 49 5.41 -6.10 -5.90
C SER A 49 4.80 -7.09 -6.90
N TYR A 50 3.51 -7.38 -6.79
CA TYR A 50 2.85 -8.32 -7.70
C TYR A 50 2.66 -7.70 -9.09
N VAL A 51 2.76 -8.51 -10.15
CA VAL A 51 2.71 -8.03 -11.56
C VAL A 51 1.45 -7.23 -11.87
N ALA A 52 0.29 -7.59 -11.31
CA ALA A 52 -0.94 -6.82 -11.49
C ALA A 52 -0.88 -5.46 -10.78
N ALA A 53 -0.19 -5.38 -9.65
CA ALA A 53 0.01 -4.13 -8.93
C ALA A 53 0.97 -3.20 -9.70
N GLN A 54 2.06 -3.74 -10.26
CA GLN A 54 2.95 -2.99 -11.14
C GLN A 54 2.21 -2.45 -12.35
N ALA A 55 1.37 -3.26 -13.01
CA ALA A 55 0.55 -2.83 -14.13
C ALA A 55 -0.43 -1.72 -13.71
N LEU A 56 -1.13 -1.88 -12.58
CA LEU A 56 -2.02 -0.86 -12.04
C LEU A 56 -1.29 0.47 -11.81
N TRP A 57 -0.11 0.43 -11.19
CA TRP A 57 0.66 1.65 -10.93
C TRP A 57 1.24 2.28 -12.19
N CYS A 58 1.58 1.49 -13.21
CA CYS A 58 1.89 2.03 -14.54
C CYS A 58 0.72 2.84 -15.10
N PHE A 59 -0.51 2.31 -15.05
CA PHE A 59 -1.69 3.05 -15.51
C PHE A 59 -1.97 4.30 -14.69
N VAL A 60 -1.77 4.24 -13.37
CA VAL A 60 -1.95 5.41 -12.50
C VAL A 60 -0.91 6.49 -12.81
N ARG A 61 0.36 6.12 -13.04
CA ARG A 61 1.41 7.04 -13.48
C ARG A 61 1.08 7.67 -14.82
N GLU A 62 0.62 6.90 -15.79
CA GLU A 62 0.19 7.44 -17.10
C GLU A 62 -0.98 8.43 -16.96
N ALA A 63 -1.93 8.16 -16.06
CA ALA A 63 -3.07 9.02 -15.83
C ALA A 63 -2.75 10.30 -15.02
N LEU A 64 -1.76 10.25 -14.12
CA LEU A 64 -1.41 11.34 -13.21
C LEU A 64 -0.17 12.14 -13.65
N GLY A 65 0.61 11.63 -14.60
CA GLY A 65 1.82 12.25 -15.13
C GLY A 65 3.12 11.66 -14.56
N PRO A 66 4.26 11.87 -15.25
CA PRO A 66 5.55 11.24 -14.95
C PRO A 66 6.17 11.65 -13.60
N GLU A 67 5.69 12.73 -12.99
CA GLU A 67 6.13 13.21 -11.67
C GLU A 67 5.60 12.34 -10.51
N TRP A 68 4.71 11.39 -10.80
CA TRP A 68 4.08 10.53 -9.81
C TRP A 68 4.68 9.12 -9.85
N GLU A 69 5.57 8.81 -8.90
CA GLU A 69 6.03 7.44 -8.65
C GLU A 69 5.69 7.01 -7.21
N ALA A 70 5.21 5.77 -7.07
CA ALA A 70 4.99 5.13 -5.78
C ALA A 70 5.58 3.73 -5.86
N HIS A 71 6.90 3.65 -5.67
CA HIS A 71 7.62 2.37 -5.74
C HIS A 71 7.35 1.49 -4.52
N ASP A 72 7.07 2.13 -3.38
CA ASP A 72 6.72 1.45 -2.15
C ASP A 72 5.80 2.28 -1.23
N LEU A 73 5.34 1.62 -0.18
CA LEU A 73 4.50 2.22 0.85
C LEU A 73 5.22 3.34 1.63
N ALA A 74 6.54 3.26 1.81
CA ALA A 74 7.31 4.25 2.55
C ALA A 74 7.36 5.57 1.79
N GLU A 75 7.63 5.56 0.48
CA GLU A 75 7.59 6.73 -0.39
C GLU A 75 6.20 7.39 -0.39
N PHE A 76 5.14 6.60 -0.51
CA PHE A 76 3.76 7.08 -0.41
C PHE A 76 3.48 7.79 0.92
N LEU A 77 3.95 7.22 2.03
CA LEU A 77 3.80 7.80 3.36
C LEU A 77 4.64 9.07 3.53
N GLN A 78 5.83 9.11 2.95
CA GLN A 78 6.76 10.23 3.07
C GLN A 78 6.26 11.46 2.31
N ILE A 79 5.69 11.26 1.12
CA ILE A 79 4.99 12.32 0.35
C ILE A 79 3.81 12.88 1.17
N ARG A 80 3.08 12.04 1.90
CA ARG A 80 1.98 12.49 2.76
C ARG A 80 2.47 13.21 4.02
N ALA A 81 3.57 12.76 4.62
CA ALA A 81 4.16 13.39 5.79
C ALA A 81 4.68 14.81 5.46
N THR A 82 5.23 15.02 4.27
CA THR A 82 5.74 16.33 3.81
C THR A 82 4.63 17.29 3.33
N GLN A 83 3.47 16.77 2.94
CA GLN A 83 2.28 17.57 2.58
C GLN A 83 1.52 18.12 3.80
N VAL A 84 1.80 17.65 5.02
CA VAL A 84 1.33 18.30 6.25
C VAL A 84 2.30 19.44 6.57
N GLY A 85 2.06 20.58 5.92
CA GLY A 85 2.83 21.81 6.16
C GLY A 85 2.74 22.28 7.62
N PRO A 86 3.70 23.13 8.07
CA PRO A 86 3.79 23.60 9.45
C PRO A 86 2.49 24.30 9.86
N LEU A 87 1.97 23.95 11.04
CA LEU A 87 0.96 24.80 11.69
C LEU A 87 1.51 26.22 11.73
N ALA A 88 0.83 27.11 11.00
CA ALA A 88 1.09 28.53 10.99
C ALA A 88 1.11 29.03 12.44
N SER A 89 2.31 29.33 12.93
CA SER A 89 2.47 30.21 14.09
C SER A 89 2.27 31.62 13.56
N THR A 90 1.05 32.14 13.70
CA THR A 90 0.79 33.57 13.61
C THR A 90 -0.31 33.90 14.61
N ARG A 91 0.10 34.22 15.84
CA ARG A 91 -0.13 35.50 16.54
C ARG A 91 0.09 35.32 18.03
#